data_AF-A0A4Q7P499-F1
#
_entry.id   AF-A0A4Q7P499-F1
#
_cell.length_a   1.000
_cell.length_b   1.000
_cell.length_c   1.000
_cell.angle_alpha   90.00
_cell.angle_beta   90.00
_cell.angle_gamma   90.00
#
_symmetry.space_group_name_H-M   'P 1'
#
loop_
_entity.id
_entity.type
_entity.pdbx_description
1 polymer ?
#
loop_
_entity_poly.entity_id
_entity_poly.type
_entity_poly.pdbx_seq_one_letter_code
_entity_poly.pdbx_strand_id
1 'polypeptide(L)'
;MTQSKHTKRALLASVLSVVVCAAMLVGSTFAWFTDSVTSAGNIIKSGNLDVTMEWADGTKALNTSEWKDASKEAIFNYDLWEPGYTEVRHVKISNLGSLSLKYEIRIVPTGDVGELADVIDVYYIKDGQQISDRTQLNDTNKIGTLTQILAKPYAAKGHIPAGDNAADVATIAFKMRETADNEYQGLSIGSDFAIQLVATQYTAESDSFGSDYDTDADFAATYRVSPGNIGEYLSGQHGSMSDTKLILAPGNYGKLEIGTVTAESKDDTVYICPNGNGHDGTSLTFTDIDEFKAHVEPDKWHGRSTYIRTIENLTIAAEDGVNVEGLSIVSGHMYDTQDPINTRQGGYYLTQKLSNINFVNISFTGNVDIETSQLDTVIDGVTFDGCSFTTKGTASANGQALRYYNEANNGNVKNLTVKNCTFKNCYQGIYTSHINGISVTGCTFNTIGHNAIAVQSQSVTDHKAVVIENNSFEDIKDRIIRFNGVGADTQFTIKNNTAVNSGDLCKEVIKATSLADGITYDISGNNWGEGRKVDNAQFQDSTAG
;
A
#
# COMPACT_ATOMS: atom_id res chain seq x y z
N MET A 1 34.70 -41.34 28.33
CA MET A 1 34.37 -40.78 27.01
C MET A 1 32.88 -40.97 26.75
N THR A 2 32.05 -40.00 27.10
CA THR A 2 30.57 -40.15 27.14
C THR A 2 29.88 -38.83 26.78
N GLN A 3 30.36 -38.16 25.72
CA GLN A 3 29.78 -36.90 25.23
C GLN A 3 29.41 -36.94 23.73
N SER A 4 29.64 -38.05 23.01
CA SER A 4 29.45 -38.09 21.55
C SER A 4 28.02 -38.38 21.08
N LYS A 5 27.09 -38.78 21.97
CA LYS A 5 25.69 -39.09 21.61
C LYS A 5 24.77 -37.87 21.60
N HIS A 6 25.01 -36.86 22.45
CA HIS A 6 24.18 -35.65 22.51
C HIS A 6 24.43 -34.72 21.32
N THR A 7 25.69 -34.57 20.90
CA THR A 7 26.07 -33.74 19.75
C THR A 7 25.47 -34.23 18.44
N LYS A 8 25.34 -35.55 18.24
CA LYS A 8 24.74 -36.14 17.03
C LYS A 8 23.22 -35.87 16.93
N ARG A 9 22.50 -35.87 18.06
CA ARG A 9 21.06 -35.57 18.08
C ARG A 9 20.79 -34.08 17.85
N ALA A 10 21.61 -33.21 18.43
CA ALA A 10 21.53 -31.77 18.19
C ALA A 10 21.85 -31.39 16.73
N LEU A 11 22.84 -32.06 16.12
CA LEU A 11 23.17 -31.87 14.70
C LEU A 11 22.03 -32.33 13.78
N LEU A 12 21.41 -33.48 14.07
CA LEU A 12 20.24 -33.96 13.33
C LEU A 12 19.03 -33.02 13.45
N ALA A 13 18.78 -32.47 14.64
CA ALA A 13 17.70 -31.48 14.84
C ALA A 13 17.98 -30.16 14.12
N SER A 14 19.24 -29.71 14.07
CA SER A 14 19.67 -28.53 13.31
C SER A 14 19.50 -28.74 11.80
N VAL A 15 19.91 -29.90 11.27
CA VAL A 15 19.73 -30.21 9.84
C VAL A 15 18.24 -30.33 9.49
N LEU A 16 17.44 -30.97 10.35
CA LEU A 16 16.00 -31.06 10.16
C LEU A 16 15.33 -29.66 10.20
N SER A 17 15.76 -28.78 11.10
CA SER A 17 15.29 -27.40 11.15
C SER A 17 15.65 -26.60 9.91
N VAL A 18 16.84 -26.78 9.34
CA VAL A 18 17.23 -26.12 8.08
C VAL A 18 16.43 -26.66 6.90
N VAL A 19 16.14 -27.96 6.87
CA VAL A 19 15.27 -28.57 5.85
C VAL A 19 13.82 -28.11 6.00
N VAL A 20 13.31 -27.93 7.21
CA VAL A 20 11.98 -27.36 7.48
C VAL A 20 11.96 -25.87 7.13
N CYS A 21 13.00 -25.10 7.43
CA CYS A 21 13.13 -23.71 6.97
C CYS A 21 13.17 -23.62 5.44
N ALA A 22 13.89 -24.51 4.77
CA ALA A 22 13.91 -24.58 3.30
C ALA A 22 12.55 -25.01 2.73
N ALA A 23 11.84 -25.93 3.38
CA ALA A 23 10.48 -26.33 3.01
C ALA A 23 9.46 -25.20 3.24
N MET A 24 9.63 -24.40 4.29
CA MET A 24 8.83 -23.18 4.51
C MET A 24 9.18 -22.08 3.50
N LEU A 25 10.43 -21.96 3.07
CA LEU A 25 10.86 -21.03 2.01
C LEU A 25 10.31 -21.42 0.62
N VAL A 26 10.22 -22.74 0.36
CA VAL A 26 9.58 -23.29 -0.84
C VAL A 26 8.05 -23.24 -0.73
N GLY A 27 7.49 -23.27 0.49
CA GLY A 27 6.06 -23.08 0.75
C GLY A 27 5.61 -21.62 0.71
N SER A 28 6.46 -20.67 1.07
CA SER A 28 6.14 -19.23 1.12
C SER A 28 6.24 -18.50 -0.22
N THR A 29 6.62 -19.20 -1.28
CA THR A 29 6.61 -18.69 -2.67
C THR A 29 5.41 -19.18 -3.49
N PHE A 30 4.50 -19.97 -2.88
CA PHE A 30 3.18 -20.23 -3.43
C PHE A 30 2.18 -19.14 -2.98
N ALA A 31 2.39 -17.91 -3.47
CA ALA A 31 1.30 -16.96 -3.68
C ALA A 31 1.05 -16.92 -5.20
N TRP A 32 0.15 -17.75 -5.69
CA TRP A 32 -1.26 -17.43 -5.98
C TRP A 32 -1.47 -16.73 -7.34
N PHE A 33 -1.06 -17.39 -8.42
CA PHE A 33 -1.86 -17.37 -9.65
C PHE A 33 -2.77 -18.59 -9.62
N THR A 34 -3.96 -18.47 -9.04
CA THR A 34 -5.03 -19.44 -9.31
C THR A 34 -5.68 -19.08 -10.63
N ASP A 35 -4.94 -19.30 -11.71
CA ASP A 35 -5.53 -19.82 -12.93
C ASP A 35 -4.60 -20.94 -13.41
N SER A 36 -5.09 -22.18 -13.42
CA SER A 36 -4.32 -23.30 -13.95
C SER A 36 -4.35 -23.23 -15.47
N VAL A 37 -3.57 -22.34 -16.06
CA VAL A 37 -3.37 -22.37 -17.52
C VAL A 37 -2.26 -23.38 -17.80
N THR A 38 -2.64 -24.51 -18.39
CA THR A 38 -1.67 -25.44 -18.96
C THR A 38 -1.04 -24.76 -20.17
N SER A 39 0.11 -24.13 -19.97
CA SER A 39 0.92 -23.59 -21.05
C SER A 39 1.62 -24.73 -21.78
N ALA A 40 0.98 -25.25 -22.83
CA ALA A 40 1.63 -26.16 -23.77
C ALA A 40 2.59 -25.37 -24.68
N GLY A 41 3.75 -24.97 -24.15
CA GLY A 41 4.86 -24.42 -24.94
C GLY A 41 5.46 -23.08 -24.49
N ASN A 42 4.84 -22.35 -23.56
CA ASN A 42 5.43 -21.09 -23.06
C ASN A 42 6.38 -21.38 -21.89
N ILE A 43 7.60 -20.85 -21.99
CA ILE A 43 8.54 -20.77 -20.89
C ILE A 43 8.20 -19.49 -20.11
N ILE A 44 7.64 -19.62 -18.91
CA ILE A 44 7.51 -18.49 -17.98
C ILE A 44 8.88 -18.28 -17.35
N LYS A 45 9.59 -17.24 -17.78
CA LYS A 45 10.85 -16.83 -17.16
C LYS A 45 10.57 -15.64 -16.24
N SER A 46 10.58 -15.88 -14.94
CA SER A 46 10.53 -14.81 -13.95
C SER A 46 11.86 -14.06 -13.94
N GLY A 47 11.82 -12.74 -14.03
CA GLY A 47 12.95 -11.85 -13.78
C GLY A 47 12.72 -11.02 -12.51
N ASN A 48 13.79 -10.42 -11.99
CA ASN A 48 13.75 -9.58 -10.79
C ASN A 48 14.25 -8.17 -11.12
N LEU A 49 13.59 -7.17 -10.54
CA LEU A 49 14.11 -5.80 -10.47
C LEU A 49 14.92 -5.70 -9.17
N ASP A 50 16.23 -5.50 -9.29
CA ASP A 50 17.14 -5.31 -8.15
C ASP A 50 18.01 -4.09 -8.44
N VAL A 51 17.80 -3.03 -7.67
CA VAL A 51 18.34 -1.70 -7.96
C VAL A 51 19.11 -1.20 -6.75
N THR A 52 20.34 -0.76 -6.98
CA THR A 52 21.17 -0.15 -5.94
C THR A 52 21.59 1.24 -6.32
N MET A 53 21.76 2.09 -5.31
CA MET A 53 22.28 3.44 -5.46
C MET A 53 23.49 3.63 -4.56
N GLU A 54 24.58 4.08 -5.15
CA GLU A 54 25.83 4.40 -4.47
C GLU A 54 26.25 5.83 -4.80
N TRP A 55 27.02 6.45 -3.91
CA TRP A 55 27.57 7.78 -4.13
C TRP A 55 29.07 7.85 -3.84
N ALA A 56 29.73 8.83 -4.44
CA ALA A 56 31.13 9.11 -4.18
C ALA A 56 31.44 10.61 -4.31
N ASP A 57 32.65 11.00 -3.93
CA ASP A 57 33.15 12.37 -4.07
C ASP A 57 33.22 12.80 -5.54
N GLY A 58 32.40 13.79 -5.92
CA GLY A 58 32.28 14.30 -7.28
C GLY A 58 33.52 15.04 -7.79
N THR A 59 34.43 15.40 -6.89
CA THR A 59 35.69 16.07 -7.22
C THR A 59 36.81 15.10 -7.62
N LYS A 60 36.59 13.79 -7.44
CA LYS A 60 37.54 12.73 -7.80
C LYS A 60 37.12 12.04 -9.11
N ALA A 61 38.08 11.44 -9.79
CA ALA A 61 37.80 10.62 -10.98
C ALA A 61 37.13 9.29 -10.57
N LEU A 62 36.12 8.85 -11.32
CA LEU A 62 35.30 7.67 -11.02
C LEU A 62 36.11 6.40 -10.71
N ASN A 63 37.21 6.17 -11.42
CA ASN A 63 38.09 5.00 -11.26
C ASN A 63 38.92 5.01 -9.96
N THR A 64 38.93 6.13 -9.24
CA THR A 64 39.66 6.33 -7.98
C THR A 64 38.73 6.68 -6.82
N SER A 65 37.44 6.82 -7.11
CA SER A 65 36.42 7.17 -6.14
C SER A 65 36.08 5.98 -5.25
N GLU A 66 35.95 6.26 -3.96
CA GLU A 66 35.41 5.31 -2.98
C GLU A 66 33.89 5.44 -2.98
N TRP A 67 33.20 4.36 -3.32
CA TRP A 67 31.74 4.32 -3.41
C TRP A 67 31.12 3.93 -2.07
N LYS A 68 30.07 4.66 -1.71
CA LYS A 68 29.31 4.47 -0.48
C LYS A 68 27.87 4.15 -0.81
N ASP A 69 27.30 3.23 -0.04
CA ASP A 69 25.90 2.85 -0.12
C ASP A 69 25.00 4.03 0.29
N ALA A 70 24.14 4.49 -0.62
CA ALA A 70 23.30 5.66 -0.40
C ALA A 70 22.19 5.45 0.63
N SER A 71 21.95 4.20 1.08
CA SER A 71 20.98 3.91 2.15
C SER A 71 21.54 4.12 3.56
N LYS A 72 22.86 4.27 3.72
CA LYS A 72 23.54 4.26 5.02
C LYS A 72 23.98 5.64 5.50
N GLU A 73 24.24 6.55 4.58
CA GLU A 73 24.78 7.88 4.88
C GLU A 73 24.15 8.92 3.96
N ALA A 74 23.99 10.15 4.47
CA ALA A 74 23.56 11.28 3.65
C ALA A 74 24.56 11.53 2.52
N ILE A 75 24.05 11.69 1.29
CA ILE A 75 24.87 11.91 0.09
C ILE A 75 25.51 13.31 0.13
N PHE A 76 24.72 14.30 0.54
CA PHE A 76 25.12 15.69 0.76
C PHE A 76 25.00 15.97 2.25
N ASN A 77 26.04 16.55 2.85
CA ASN A 77 26.06 16.82 4.29
C ASN A 77 26.83 18.12 4.52
N TYR A 78 26.08 19.22 4.65
CA TYR A 78 26.68 20.52 4.92
C TYR A 78 25.69 21.56 5.45
N ASP A 79 26.16 22.37 6.40
CA ASP A 79 25.31 23.27 7.18
C ASP A 79 25.50 24.77 6.86
N LEU A 80 26.55 25.19 6.15
CA LEU A 80 26.98 26.60 6.09
C LEU A 80 27.22 27.15 4.68
N TRP A 81 26.19 27.70 4.04
CA TRP A 81 26.30 28.24 2.68
C TRP A 81 26.96 29.63 2.64
N GLU A 82 27.98 29.76 1.80
CA GLU A 82 28.62 31.04 1.45
C GLU A 82 28.63 31.24 -0.08
N PRO A 83 28.63 32.49 -0.58
CA PRO A 83 28.65 32.75 -2.02
C PRO A 83 29.76 32.00 -2.74
N GLY A 84 29.37 31.21 -3.75
CA GLY A 84 30.27 30.36 -4.52
C GLY A 84 30.60 29.02 -3.89
N TYR A 85 30.14 28.70 -2.68
CA TYR A 85 30.25 27.36 -2.10
C TYR A 85 29.66 26.32 -3.05
N THR A 86 30.34 25.18 -3.17
CA THR A 86 29.98 24.12 -4.10
C THR A 86 30.13 22.76 -3.45
N GLU A 87 29.09 21.94 -3.52
CA GLU A 87 29.14 20.54 -3.12
C GLU A 87 28.85 19.66 -4.34
N VAL A 88 29.72 18.67 -4.58
CA VAL A 88 29.67 17.81 -5.78
C VAL A 88 29.71 16.34 -5.36
N ARG A 89 28.81 15.53 -5.92
CA ARG A 89 28.75 14.08 -5.70
C ARG A 89 28.54 13.33 -7.00
N HIS A 90 29.24 12.21 -7.14
CA HIS A 90 28.88 11.19 -8.12
C HIS A 90 27.78 10.33 -7.54
N VAL A 91 26.77 10.01 -8.33
CA VAL A 91 25.70 9.05 -8.00
C VAL A 91 25.70 7.98 -9.08
N LYS A 92 25.76 6.72 -8.65
CA LYS A 92 25.72 5.54 -9.51
C LYS A 92 24.49 4.72 -9.18
N ILE A 93 23.69 4.44 -10.19
CA ILE A 93 22.52 3.57 -10.12
C ILE A 93 22.89 2.29 -10.84
N SER A 94 22.80 1.15 -10.15
CA SER A 94 23.13 -0.15 -10.75
C SER A 94 21.89 -1.04 -10.83
N ASN A 95 21.72 -1.70 -11.97
CA ASN A 95 20.77 -2.77 -12.15
C ASN A 95 21.47 -4.10 -11.86
N LEU A 96 21.19 -4.69 -10.69
CA LEU A 96 21.67 -6.02 -10.31
C LEU A 96 20.63 -7.11 -10.66
N GLY A 97 19.48 -6.68 -11.17
CA GLY A 97 18.38 -7.54 -11.57
C GLY A 97 18.58 -8.16 -12.95
N SER A 98 17.63 -9.02 -13.30
CA SER A 98 17.57 -9.67 -14.61
C SER A 98 16.65 -8.96 -15.61
N LEU A 99 15.98 -7.89 -15.18
CA LEU A 99 15.07 -7.08 -15.99
C LEU A 99 15.65 -5.71 -16.28
N SER A 100 15.41 -5.18 -17.48
CA SER A 100 15.76 -3.78 -17.78
C SER A 100 14.93 -2.82 -16.91
N LEU A 101 15.50 -1.70 -16.48
CA LEU A 101 14.82 -0.72 -15.63
C LEU A 101 14.82 0.67 -16.23
N LYS A 102 13.80 1.47 -15.92
CA LYS A 102 13.75 2.92 -16.10
C LYS A 102 13.72 3.55 -14.72
N TYR A 103 14.30 4.73 -14.59
CA TYR A 103 14.38 5.40 -13.30
C TYR A 103 14.18 6.91 -13.40
N GLU A 104 13.75 7.48 -12.27
CA GLU A 104 13.71 8.91 -11.98
C GLU A 104 14.55 9.21 -10.74
N ILE A 105 15.31 10.31 -10.81
CA ILE A 105 16.04 10.88 -9.69
C ILE A 105 15.28 12.11 -9.23
N ARG A 106 14.89 12.13 -7.96
CA ARG A 106 14.24 13.27 -7.31
C ARG A 106 15.13 13.83 -6.21
N ILE A 107 15.06 15.15 -5.99
CA ILE A 107 15.72 15.83 -4.88
C ILE A 107 14.63 16.13 -3.86
N VAL A 108 14.78 15.63 -2.65
CA VAL A 108 13.78 15.76 -1.59
C VAL A 108 14.43 16.45 -0.39
N PRO A 109 13.91 17.60 0.07
CA PRO A 109 14.45 18.27 1.24
C PRO A 109 14.02 17.55 2.52
N THR A 110 14.92 17.49 3.49
CA THR A 110 14.58 17.06 4.86
C THR A 110 14.31 18.31 5.69
N GLY A 111 13.04 18.75 5.71
CA GLY A 111 12.58 19.93 6.45
C GLY A 111 12.06 21.07 5.56
N ASP A 112 11.85 22.23 6.18
CA ASP A 112 11.38 23.44 5.48
C ASP A 112 12.51 24.04 4.63
N VAL A 113 12.19 24.30 3.37
CA VAL A 113 13.13 24.91 2.42
C VAL A 113 12.98 26.44 2.47
N GLY A 114 14.00 27.12 2.98
CA GLY A 114 14.03 28.58 3.06
C GLY A 114 14.44 29.27 1.75
N GLU A 115 14.41 30.61 1.76
CA GLU A 115 14.74 31.50 0.63
C GLU A 115 16.14 31.28 0.04
N LEU A 116 17.04 30.64 0.80
CA LEU A 116 18.36 30.24 0.32
C LEU A 116 18.30 29.30 -0.90
N ALA A 117 17.23 28.52 -1.06
CA ALA A 117 17.05 27.65 -2.23
C ALA A 117 16.90 28.40 -3.56
N ASP A 118 16.52 29.68 -3.54
CA ASP A 118 16.40 30.51 -4.75
C ASP A 118 17.76 30.90 -5.34
N VAL A 119 18.82 30.83 -4.52
CA VAL A 119 20.19 31.18 -4.92
C VAL A 119 21.13 29.98 -4.99
N ILE A 120 20.64 28.77 -4.76
CA ILE A 120 21.38 27.53 -5.00
C ILE A 120 21.03 27.01 -6.39
N ASP A 121 22.03 27.00 -7.27
CA ASP A 121 21.92 26.40 -8.58
C ASP A 121 22.23 24.90 -8.52
N VAL A 122 21.40 24.10 -9.19
CA VAL A 122 21.51 22.64 -9.25
C VAL A 122 22.01 22.23 -10.63
N TYR A 123 22.96 21.30 -10.66
CA TYR A 123 23.58 20.78 -11.87
C TYR A 123 23.43 19.27 -11.93
N TYR A 124 23.16 18.77 -13.13
CA TYR A 124 23.11 17.34 -13.42
C TYR A 124 23.97 17.07 -14.65
N ILE A 125 25.05 16.31 -14.46
CA ILE A 125 26.05 16.06 -15.50
C ILE A 125 26.09 14.56 -15.75
N LYS A 126 25.80 14.16 -16.99
CA LYS A 126 25.80 12.75 -17.39
C LYS A 126 27.22 12.17 -17.37
N ASP A 127 27.30 10.84 -17.31
CA ASP A 127 28.52 10.04 -17.38
C ASP A 127 29.51 10.27 -16.22
N GLY A 128 29.06 10.86 -15.11
CA GLY A 128 29.87 11.05 -13.90
C GLY A 128 31.13 11.90 -14.11
N GLN A 129 31.04 12.97 -14.91
CA GLN A 129 32.17 13.86 -15.15
C GLN A 129 32.73 14.43 -13.82
N GLN A 130 34.05 14.30 -13.64
CA GLN A 130 34.75 14.89 -12.49
C GLN A 130 34.67 16.42 -12.52
N ILE A 131 34.29 17.03 -11.39
CA ILE A 131 34.26 18.48 -11.19
C ILE A 131 35.31 18.85 -10.14
N SER A 132 36.53 19.10 -10.62
CA SER A 132 37.66 19.52 -9.79
C SER A 132 37.63 21.00 -9.40
N ASP A 133 36.87 21.83 -10.14
CA ASP A 133 36.78 23.27 -9.93
C ASP A 133 35.36 23.80 -10.19
N ARG A 134 34.92 24.73 -9.33
CA ARG A 134 33.56 25.32 -9.40
C ARG A 134 33.28 26.10 -10.69
N THR A 135 34.31 26.53 -11.42
CA THR A 135 34.17 27.19 -12.73
C THR A 135 33.77 26.23 -13.85
N GLN A 136 33.90 24.92 -13.63
CA GLN A 136 33.43 23.90 -14.56
C GLN A 136 31.89 23.76 -14.53
N LEU A 137 31.25 24.22 -13.45
CA LEU A 137 29.80 24.35 -13.35
C LEU A 137 29.34 25.60 -14.10
N ASN A 138 28.74 25.38 -15.26
CA ASN A 138 28.27 26.44 -16.16
C ASN A 138 26.82 26.18 -16.58
N ASP A 139 26.19 27.19 -17.19
CA ASP A 139 24.76 27.17 -17.53
C ASP A 139 24.35 26.01 -18.44
N THR A 140 25.27 25.40 -19.20
CA THR A 140 24.97 24.25 -20.07
C THR A 140 24.48 23.03 -19.29
N ASN A 141 25.01 22.83 -18.08
CA ASN A 141 24.71 21.66 -17.25
C ASN A 141 23.82 22.01 -16.04
N LYS A 142 23.37 23.26 -15.96
CA LYS A 142 22.48 23.75 -14.91
C LYS A 142 21.05 23.35 -15.25
N ILE A 143 20.37 22.68 -14.33
CA ILE A 143 18.98 22.22 -14.52
C ILE A 143 17.94 23.15 -13.88
N GLY A 144 18.37 24.09 -13.06
CA GLY A 144 17.53 25.11 -12.41
C GLY A 144 18.11 25.58 -11.08
N THR A 145 17.38 26.43 -10.36
CA THR A 145 17.60 26.63 -8.91
C THR A 145 17.01 25.48 -8.12
N LEU A 146 17.43 25.32 -6.86
CA LEU A 146 16.88 24.29 -5.99
C LEU A 146 15.36 24.44 -5.87
N THR A 147 14.83 25.64 -5.66
CA THR A 147 13.38 25.90 -5.68
C THR A 147 12.71 25.40 -6.95
N GLN A 148 13.30 25.67 -8.12
CA GLN A 148 12.75 25.23 -9.41
C GLN A 148 12.81 23.71 -9.58
N ILE A 149 13.84 23.05 -9.04
CA ILE A 149 13.95 21.59 -9.11
C ILE A 149 12.98 20.91 -8.15
N LEU A 150 12.77 21.47 -6.96
CA LEU A 150 11.80 20.96 -5.99
C LEU A 150 10.35 21.09 -6.49
N ALA A 151 10.08 22.04 -7.39
CA ALA A 151 8.79 22.18 -8.07
C ALA A 151 8.60 21.22 -9.26
N LYS A 152 9.63 20.48 -9.67
CA LYS A 152 9.56 19.49 -10.76
C LYS A 152 9.31 18.09 -10.19
N PRO A 153 8.63 17.19 -10.93
CA PRO A 153 8.42 15.81 -10.50
C PRO A 153 9.72 15.00 -10.39
N TYR A 154 10.76 15.37 -11.15
CA TYR A 154 12.08 14.75 -11.11
C TYR A 154 13.18 15.71 -11.58
N ALA A 155 14.40 15.49 -11.10
CA ALA A 155 15.61 16.19 -11.52
C ALA A 155 16.24 15.55 -12.77
N ALA A 156 16.17 14.23 -12.90
CA ALA A 156 16.65 13.50 -14.07
C ALA A 156 15.91 12.16 -14.24
N LYS A 157 15.97 11.59 -15.45
CA LYS A 157 15.44 10.27 -15.78
C LYS A 157 16.39 9.51 -16.70
N GLY A 158 16.37 8.19 -16.63
CA GLY A 158 17.19 7.31 -17.44
C GLY A 158 16.63 5.90 -17.54
N HIS A 159 17.35 5.03 -18.24
CA HIS A 159 17.06 3.60 -18.29
C HIS A 159 18.36 2.82 -18.32
N ILE A 160 18.35 1.65 -17.68
CA ILE A 160 19.50 0.75 -17.59
C ILE A 160 19.03 -0.62 -18.10
N PRO A 161 19.60 -1.15 -19.19
CA PRO A 161 19.22 -2.45 -19.72
C PRO A 161 19.56 -3.58 -18.73
N ALA A 162 18.96 -4.75 -18.92
CA ALA A 162 19.36 -5.96 -18.22
C ALA A 162 20.79 -6.38 -18.62
N GLY A 163 21.60 -6.79 -17.65
CA GLY A 163 22.94 -7.33 -17.91
C GLY A 163 23.92 -7.14 -16.75
N ASP A 164 24.96 -7.98 -16.73
CA ASP A 164 25.99 -7.94 -15.69
C ASP A 164 26.69 -6.58 -15.64
N ASN A 165 26.64 -5.90 -14.49
CA ASN A 165 27.22 -4.57 -14.22
C ASN A 165 26.60 -3.41 -15.02
N ALA A 166 25.35 -3.51 -15.46
CA ALA A 166 24.66 -2.39 -16.08
C ALA A 166 24.40 -1.30 -15.03
N ALA A 167 25.00 -0.12 -15.23
CA ALA A 167 24.87 1.02 -14.34
C ALA A 167 24.85 2.34 -15.11
N ASP A 168 24.12 3.32 -14.59
CA ASP A 168 24.18 4.72 -15.03
C ASP A 168 24.84 5.56 -13.93
N VAL A 169 25.67 6.51 -14.33
CA VAL A 169 26.45 7.35 -13.42
C VAL A 169 26.27 8.81 -13.81
N ALA A 170 25.96 9.65 -12.83
CA ALA A 170 25.87 11.09 -13.02
C ALA A 170 26.58 11.85 -11.89
N THR A 171 27.05 13.06 -12.21
CA THR A 171 27.54 14.01 -11.22
C THR A 171 26.44 15.02 -10.92
N ILE A 172 26.07 15.12 -9.64
CA ILE A 172 25.13 16.10 -9.13
C ILE A 172 25.92 17.14 -8.34
N ALA A 173 25.67 18.42 -8.61
CA ALA A 173 26.30 19.49 -7.86
C ALA A 173 25.29 20.57 -7.43
N PHE A 174 25.55 21.13 -6.26
CA PHE A 174 24.88 22.32 -5.75
C PHE A 174 25.90 23.45 -5.64
N LYS A 175 25.56 24.63 -6.17
CA LYS A 175 26.41 25.82 -6.08
C LYS A 175 25.59 27.03 -5.65
N MET A 176 25.98 27.66 -4.55
CA MET A 176 25.42 28.97 -4.19
C MET A 176 25.98 30.03 -5.14
N ARG A 177 25.10 30.89 -5.66
CA ARG A 177 25.50 31.98 -6.56
C ARG A 177 26.49 32.92 -5.90
N GLU A 178 27.51 33.29 -6.64
CA GLU A 178 28.54 34.24 -6.18
C GLU A 178 27.99 35.67 -6.04
N THR A 179 26.85 35.97 -6.69
CA THR A 179 26.15 37.24 -6.59
C THR A 179 25.16 37.29 -5.41
N ALA A 180 25.01 36.22 -4.63
CA ALA A 180 24.18 36.23 -3.44
C ALA A 180 24.79 37.19 -2.41
N ASP A 181 23.97 38.11 -1.88
CA ASP A 181 24.42 39.11 -0.91
C ASP A 181 24.16 38.65 0.54
N ASN A 182 24.30 39.58 1.49
CA ASN A 182 24.16 39.28 2.91
C ASN A 182 22.71 38.97 3.35
N GLU A 183 21.71 39.11 2.47
CA GLU A 183 20.32 38.71 2.76
C GLU A 183 20.23 37.22 3.11
N TYR A 184 21.09 36.40 2.52
CA TYR A 184 21.11 34.95 2.71
C TYR A 184 22.01 34.49 3.87
N GLN A 185 22.64 35.42 4.59
CA GLN A 185 23.60 35.10 5.64
C GLN A 185 22.92 34.43 6.84
N GLY A 186 23.38 33.22 7.18
CA GLY A 186 22.86 32.46 8.33
C GLY A 186 21.53 31.76 8.05
N LEU A 187 21.02 31.84 6.82
CA LEU A 187 19.92 30.99 6.37
C LEU A 187 20.44 29.57 6.10
N SER A 188 19.56 28.59 6.26
CA SER A 188 19.80 27.20 5.91
C SER A 188 18.72 26.74 4.92
N ILE A 189 19.05 25.71 4.14
CA ILE A 189 18.14 25.02 3.22
C ILE A 189 17.47 23.80 3.86
N GLY A 190 17.59 23.62 5.18
CA GLY A 190 17.05 22.48 5.93
C GLY A 190 18.15 21.79 6.75
N SER A 191 17.87 20.61 7.31
CA SER A 191 18.92 19.81 7.95
C SER A 191 19.70 18.95 6.96
N ASP A 192 19.06 18.47 5.87
CA ASP A 192 19.68 17.61 4.85
C ASP A 192 18.91 17.65 3.51
N PHE A 193 19.55 17.15 2.44
CA PHE A 193 18.90 16.80 1.16
C PHE A 193 19.04 15.31 0.87
N ALA A 194 17.92 14.66 0.55
CA ALA A 194 17.90 13.29 0.07
C ALA A 194 17.83 13.27 -1.46
N ILE A 195 18.59 12.36 -2.07
CA ILE A 195 18.34 11.93 -3.44
C ILE A 195 17.44 10.70 -3.35
N GLN A 196 16.25 10.79 -3.95
CA GLN A 196 15.32 9.68 -4.04
C GLN A 196 15.42 9.07 -5.44
N LEU A 197 15.69 7.77 -5.48
CA LEU A 197 15.64 6.95 -6.69
C LEU A 197 14.29 6.25 -6.77
N VAL A 198 13.56 6.45 -7.87
CA VAL A 198 12.34 5.71 -8.20
C VAL A 198 12.63 4.91 -9.46
N ALA A 199 12.45 3.59 -9.44
CA ALA A 199 12.74 2.72 -10.59
C ALA A 199 11.60 1.73 -10.84
N THR A 200 11.30 1.50 -12.11
CA THR A 200 10.31 0.52 -12.60
C THR A 200 10.91 -0.24 -13.79
N GLN A 201 10.25 -1.30 -14.24
CA GLN A 201 10.71 -2.05 -15.42
C GLN A 201 10.68 -1.18 -16.68
N TYR A 202 11.68 -1.36 -17.55
CA TYR A 202 11.77 -0.71 -18.86
C TYR A 202 11.38 -1.66 -19.99
N THR A 203 10.70 -1.13 -21.00
CA THR A 203 10.18 -1.81 -22.19
C THR A 203 11.29 -2.17 -23.20
N ALA A 204 12.35 -2.84 -22.75
CA ALA A 204 13.42 -3.35 -23.63
C ALA A 204 13.24 -4.83 -23.99
N GLU A 205 12.43 -5.57 -23.23
CA GLU A 205 12.19 -6.99 -23.42
C GLU A 205 10.92 -7.19 -24.25
N SER A 206 11.01 -8.07 -25.26
CA SER A 206 9.86 -8.45 -26.07
C SER A 206 9.39 -9.83 -25.63
N ASP A 207 8.10 -9.97 -25.38
CA ASP A 207 7.46 -11.27 -25.20
C ASP A 207 6.55 -11.60 -26.40
N SER A 208 5.67 -12.59 -26.24
CA SER A 208 4.70 -12.97 -27.29
C SER A 208 3.58 -11.95 -27.53
N PHE A 209 3.42 -10.95 -26.65
CA PHE A 209 2.44 -9.88 -26.75
C PHE A 209 3.01 -8.58 -27.34
N GLY A 210 4.33 -8.41 -27.33
CA GLY A 210 5.01 -7.26 -27.92
C GLY A 210 6.11 -6.73 -27.01
N SER A 211 6.68 -5.58 -27.35
CA SER A 211 7.61 -4.83 -26.47
C SER A 211 6.92 -3.68 -25.74
N ASP A 212 5.62 -3.51 -25.95
CA ASP A 212 4.85 -2.31 -25.60
C ASP A 212 3.86 -2.53 -24.44
N TYR A 213 3.85 -3.71 -23.83
CA TYR A 213 2.91 -4.06 -22.75
C TYR A 213 3.07 -3.21 -21.47
N ASP A 214 4.23 -2.58 -21.26
CA ASP A 214 4.51 -1.63 -20.16
C ASP A 214 4.72 -0.18 -20.65
N THR A 215 4.32 0.16 -21.89
CA THR A 215 4.55 1.51 -22.47
C THR A 215 3.88 2.61 -21.65
N ASP A 216 2.75 2.29 -21.04
CA ASP A 216 1.95 3.21 -20.22
C ASP A 216 2.14 2.97 -18.71
N ALA A 217 3.11 2.15 -18.30
CA ALA A 217 3.42 1.95 -16.88
C ALA A 217 4.00 3.24 -16.29
N ASP A 218 3.15 4.11 -15.74
CA ASP A 218 3.57 5.38 -15.17
C ASP A 218 4.28 5.17 -13.82
N PHE A 219 5.15 6.09 -13.43
CA PHE A 219 5.74 6.05 -12.10
C PHE A 219 4.68 6.47 -11.09
N ALA A 220 4.35 5.60 -10.13
CA ALA A 220 3.35 5.93 -9.13
C ALA A 220 3.64 7.29 -8.48
N ALA A 221 2.73 8.25 -8.66
CA ALA A 221 2.92 9.62 -8.20
C ALA A 221 3.00 9.59 -6.67
N THR A 222 4.13 10.03 -6.11
CA THR A 222 4.38 9.92 -4.67
C THR A 222 4.30 11.30 -4.03
N TYR A 223 3.38 11.48 -3.10
CA TYR A 223 3.14 12.74 -2.41
C TYR A 223 3.30 12.56 -0.90
N ARG A 224 4.04 13.47 -0.27
CA ARG A 224 4.08 13.56 1.20
C ARG A 224 3.01 14.53 1.66
N VAL A 225 2.11 14.09 2.53
CA VAL A 225 0.90 14.79 2.93
C VAL A 225 0.83 14.94 4.45
N SER A 226 0.07 15.92 4.91
CA SER A 226 -0.11 16.29 6.32
C SER A 226 -1.58 16.13 6.73
N PRO A 227 -1.91 16.19 8.04
CA PRO A 227 -3.29 16.20 8.47
C PRO A 227 -4.14 17.32 7.85
N GLY A 228 -3.52 18.46 7.51
CA GLY A 228 -4.21 19.62 6.96
C GLY A 228 -4.62 19.50 5.49
N ASN A 229 -3.94 18.66 4.70
CA ASN A 229 -4.14 18.60 3.25
C ASN A 229 -4.49 17.21 2.70
N ILE A 230 -4.43 16.13 3.50
CA ILE A 230 -4.79 14.78 3.03
C ILE A 230 -6.17 14.71 2.37
N GLY A 231 -7.14 15.48 2.87
CA GLY A 231 -8.51 15.50 2.36
C GLY A 231 -8.58 15.99 0.92
N GLU A 232 -7.69 16.90 0.52
CA GLU A 232 -7.63 17.42 -0.85
C GLU A 232 -7.25 16.29 -1.82
N TYR A 233 -6.24 15.48 -1.47
CA TYR A 233 -5.81 14.32 -2.26
C TYR A 233 -6.91 13.26 -2.34
N LEU A 234 -7.53 12.91 -1.20
CA LEU A 234 -8.58 11.89 -1.16
C LEU A 234 -9.90 12.34 -1.83
N SER A 235 -10.07 13.65 -2.03
CA SER A 235 -11.22 14.22 -2.75
C SER A 235 -11.05 14.26 -4.27
N GLY A 236 -9.81 14.09 -4.77
CA GLY A 236 -9.45 14.23 -6.19
C GLY A 236 -9.03 15.64 -6.61
N GLN A 237 -8.84 16.58 -5.67
CA GLN A 237 -8.45 17.96 -5.99
C GLN A 237 -7.05 18.06 -6.62
N HIS A 238 -6.17 17.10 -6.30
CA HIS A 238 -4.81 17.00 -6.85
C HIS A 238 -4.72 16.02 -8.05
N GLY A 239 -5.86 15.69 -8.65
CA GLY A 239 -5.97 14.75 -9.77
C GLY A 239 -6.44 13.37 -9.33
N SER A 240 -6.30 12.40 -10.23
CA SER A 240 -6.62 10.99 -9.98
C SER A 240 -5.88 10.45 -8.75
N MET A 241 -6.58 9.65 -7.95
CA MET A 241 -5.98 8.84 -6.89
C MET A 241 -5.40 7.52 -7.41
N SER A 242 -5.69 7.17 -8.66
CA SER A 242 -5.13 5.96 -9.25
C SER A 242 -3.61 6.11 -9.40
N ASP A 243 -2.89 5.01 -9.28
CA ASP A 243 -1.43 4.95 -9.39
C ASP A 243 -0.71 5.96 -8.48
N THR A 244 -1.29 6.25 -7.30
CA THR A 244 -0.78 7.25 -6.37
C THR A 244 -0.29 6.62 -5.07
N LYS A 245 0.82 7.14 -4.54
CA LYS A 245 1.34 6.83 -3.20
C LYS A 245 1.32 8.07 -2.32
N LEU A 246 0.48 8.06 -1.29
CA LEU A 246 0.44 9.10 -0.26
C LEU A 246 1.28 8.67 0.95
N ILE A 247 2.24 9.50 1.35
CA ILE A 247 3.06 9.31 2.56
C ILE A 247 2.55 10.28 3.63
N LEU A 248 1.89 9.75 4.66
CA LEU A 248 1.39 10.51 5.80
C LEU A 248 2.59 10.95 6.65
N ALA A 249 2.82 12.26 6.73
CA ALA A 249 3.77 12.87 7.67
C ALA A 249 3.26 12.72 9.12
N PRO A 250 4.14 12.73 10.14
CA PRO A 250 3.76 12.54 11.54
C PRO A 250 2.66 13.51 11.98
N GLY A 251 1.68 13.01 12.71
CA GLY A 251 0.53 13.80 13.13
C GLY A 251 -0.72 12.97 13.39
N ASN A 252 -1.76 13.64 13.88
CA ASN A 252 -3.07 13.05 14.11
C ASN A 252 -4.01 13.43 12.96
N TYR A 253 -4.46 12.42 12.25
CA TYR A 253 -5.38 12.53 11.14
C TYR A 253 -6.79 12.20 11.62
N GLY A 254 -7.77 12.91 11.09
CA GLY A 254 -9.15 12.48 11.18
C GLY A 254 -9.39 11.15 10.46
N LYS A 255 -10.65 10.75 10.39
CA LYS A 255 -11.05 9.59 9.58
C LYS A 255 -10.69 9.84 8.11
N LEU A 256 -9.97 8.90 7.50
CA LEU A 256 -9.71 8.92 6.06
C LEU A 256 -10.96 8.44 5.34
N GLU A 257 -11.38 9.15 4.30
CA GLU A 257 -12.52 8.79 3.48
C GLU A 257 -12.05 8.58 2.04
N ILE A 258 -12.17 7.36 1.52
CA ILE A 258 -11.73 7.03 0.16
C ILE A 258 -12.95 6.77 -0.70
N GLY A 259 -12.97 7.38 -1.88
CA GLY A 259 -14.06 7.25 -2.83
C GLY A 259 -15.30 8.09 -2.47
N THR A 260 -15.24 8.97 -1.48
CA THR A 260 -16.29 9.98 -1.23
C THR A 260 -16.35 10.97 -2.39
N VAL A 261 -17.54 11.23 -2.91
CA VAL A 261 -17.75 12.19 -4.00
C VAL A 261 -17.79 13.61 -3.44
N THR A 262 -17.01 14.50 -4.03
CA THR A 262 -17.01 15.94 -3.76
C THR A 262 -17.20 16.72 -5.06
N ALA A 263 -17.34 18.04 -4.96
CA ALA A 263 -17.35 18.93 -6.12
C ALA A 263 -16.00 18.98 -6.87
N GLU A 264 -14.95 18.34 -6.33
CA GLU A 264 -13.60 18.27 -6.89
C GLU A 264 -13.24 16.87 -7.44
N SER A 265 -14.12 15.88 -7.30
CA SER A 265 -13.84 14.48 -7.70
C SER A 265 -13.91 14.28 -9.22
N LYS A 266 -12.94 14.79 -9.98
CA LYS A 266 -12.97 14.84 -11.47
C LYS A 266 -12.55 13.54 -12.15
N ASP A 267 -11.28 13.16 -11.98
CA ASP A 267 -10.65 12.17 -12.88
C ASP A 267 -11.12 10.73 -12.65
N ASP A 268 -11.53 10.41 -11.43
CA ASP A 268 -11.91 9.06 -11.00
C ASP A 268 -13.41 8.81 -11.00
N THR A 269 -14.22 9.71 -11.57
CA THR A 269 -15.68 9.68 -11.39
C THR A 269 -16.44 9.67 -12.70
N VAL A 270 -17.37 8.73 -12.81
CA VAL A 270 -18.45 8.77 -13.81
C VAL A 270 -19.73 9.26 -13.12
N TYR A 271 -20.36 10.28 -13.71
CA TYR A 271 -21.58 10.89 -13.21
C TYR A 271 -22.77 10.42 -14.04
N ILE A 272 -23.83 9.98 -13.38
CA ILE A 272 -25.03 9.47 -14.03
C ILE A 272 -26.24 10.15 -13.41
N CYS A 273 -27.16 10.66 -14.21
CA CYS A 273 -28.46 11.10 -13.72
C CYS A 273 -29.58 10.76 -14.73
N PRO A 274 -30.80 10.47 -14.26
CA PRO A 274 -31.96 10.35 -15.13
C PRO A 274 -32.27 11.68 -15.84
N ASN A 275 -32.49 11.62 -17.15
CA ASN A 275 -32.79 12.75 -18.02
C ASN A 275 -34.04 13.51 -17.54
N GLY A 276 -33.90 14.83 -17.52
CA GLY A 276 -34.89 15.73 -16.96
C GLY A 276 -36.04 16.16 -17.87
N ASN A 277 -36.03 15.78 -19.14
CA ASN A 277 -37.12 16.13 -20.05
C ASN A 277 -38.24 15.07 -20.00
N GLY A 278 -39.06 15.07 -18.95
CA GLY A 278 -40.39 14.45 -19.00
C GLY A 278 -40.61 13.15 -18.20
N HIS A 279 -39.84 12.89 -17.14
CA HIS A 279 -39.95 11.67 -16.32
C HIS A 279 -39.79 10.36 -17.12
N ASP A 280 -39.16 10.40 -18.31
CA ASP A 280 -38.99 9.23 -19.16
C ASP A 280 -38.02 8.18 -18.57
N GLY A 281 -37.21 8.59 -17.58
CA GLY A 281 -36.31 7.73 -16.82
C GLY A 281 -35.02 7.36 -17.54
N THR A 282 -34.72 7.94 -18.70
CA THR A 282 -33.51 7.61 -19.48
C THR A 282 -32.27 8.16 -18.80
N SER A 283 -31.33 7.32 -18.37
CA SER A 283 -30.08 7.80 -17.75
C SER A 283 -29.14 8.44 -18.78
N LEU A 284 -28.54 9.57 -18.39
CA LEU A 284 -27.41 10.20 -19.08
C LEU A 284 -26.14 10.00 -18.26
N THR A 285 -25.02 9.86 -18.95
CA THR A 285 -23.70 9.57 -18.37
C THR A 285 -22.70 10.63 -18.81
N PHE A 286 -21.86 11.06 -17.87
CA PHE A 286 -20.87 12.11 -18.05
C PHE A 286 -19.55 11.66 -17.40
N THR A 287 -18.43 12.04 -18.02
CA THR A 287 -17.07 11.84 -17.47
C THR A 287 -16.41 13.17 -17.11
N ASP A 288 -17.04 14.29 -17.45
CA ASP A 288 -16.60 15.63 -17.11
C ASP A 288 -17.58 16.26 -16.12
N ILE A 289 -17.05 16.79 -15.02
CA ILE A 289 -17.89 17.34 -13.95
C ILE A 289 -18.59 18.64 -14.36
N ASP A 290 -17.97 19.45 -15.21
CA ASP A 290 -18.51 20.73 -15.64
C ASP A 290 -19.64 20.51 -16.65
N GLU A 291 -19.52 19.51 -17.52
CA GLU A 291 -20.62 19.04 -18.37
C GLU A 291 -21.79 18.50 -17.54
N PHE A 292 -21.52 17.70 -16.51
CA PHE A 292 -22.55 17.20 -15.61
C PHE A 292 -23.24 18.34 -14.84
N LYS A 293 -22.47 19.28 -14.27
CA LYS A 293 -22.99 20.49 -13.60
C LYS A 293 -23.86 21.30 -14.55
N ALA A 294 -23.39 21.58 -15.77
CA ALA A 294 -24.16 22.29 -16.78
C ALA A 294 -25.46 21.57 -17.16
N HIS A 295 -25.50 20.24 -17.06
CA HIS A 295 -26.71 19.46 -17.29
C HIS A 295 -27.73 19.58 -16.15
N VAL A 296 -27.29 19.57 -14.89
CA VAL A 296 -28.17 19.59 -13.69
C VAL A 296 -28.51 21.00 -13.17
N GLU A 297 -27.79 22.02 -13.63
CA GLU A 297 -27.99 23.44 -13.28
C GLU A 297 -29.33 24.05 -13.75
N PRO A 298 -29.82 23.82 -14.99
CA PRO A 298 -31.09 24.37 -15.47
C PRO A 298 -32.28 23.99 -14.57
N ASP A 299 -33.34 24.82 -14.52
CA ASP A 299 -34.58 24.56 -13.77
C ASP A 299 -35.43 23.43 -14.38
N LYS A 300 -34.84 22.25 -14.50
CA LYS A 300 -35.48 21.03 -14.96
C LYS A 300 -35.51 20.03 -13.81
N TRP A 301 -36.52 19.18 -13.82
CA TRP A 301 -36.55 18.07 -12.89
C TRP A 301 -35.43 17.10 -13.27
N HIS A 302 -34.69 16.57 -12.30
CA HIS A 302 -33.73 15.47 -12.50
C HIS A 302 -34.00 14.39 -11.46
N GLY A 303 -33.74 13.13 -11.81
CA GLY A 303 -33.73 12.05 -10.82
C GLY A 303 -32.52 12.14 -9.89
N ARG A 304 -32.46 11.25 -8.88
CA ARG A 304 -31.26 11.12 -8.02
C ARG A 304 -30.05 10.72 -8.85
N SER A 305 -28.92 11.33 -8.53
CA SER A 305 -27.66 11.06 -9.20
C SER A 305 -27.08 9.72 -8.74
N THR A 306 -26.31 9.09 -9.63
CA THR A 306 -25.46 7.95 -9.34
C THR A 306 -24.04 8.30 -9.72
N TYR A 307 -23.10 8.05 -8.82
CA TYR A 307 -21.67 8.27 -9.04
C TYR A 307 -20.95 6.94 -8.99
N ILE A 308 -20.08 6.69 -9.96
CA ILE A 308 -19.19 5.53 -9.98
C ILE A 308 -17.77 6.05 -9.80
N ARG A 309 -17.10 5.62 -8.72
CA ARG A 309 -15.72 5.96 -8.44
C ARG A 309 -14.80 4.80 -8.79
N THR A 310 -13.80 5.05 -9.63
CA THR A 310 -12.80 4.06 -10.04
C THR A 310 -11.43 4.49 -9.57
N ILE A 311 -10.81 3.71 -8.68
CA ILE A 311 -9.49 4.00 -8.12
C ILE A 311 -8.68 2.71 -8.10
N GLU A 312 -7.50 2.75 -8.72
CA GLU A 312 -6.63 1.58 -8.87
C GLU A 312 -5.23 1.87 -8.33
N ASN A 313 -4.57 0.89 -7.71
CA ASN A 313 -3.16 0.98 -7.29
C ASN A 313 -2.84 2.11 -6.29
N LEU A 314 -3.80 2.54 -5.48
CA LEU A 314 -3.58 3.54 -4.43
C LEU A 314 -2.80 2.93 -3.25
N THR A 315 -1.72 3.59 -2.82
CA THR A 315 -1.00 3.27 -1.58
C THR A 315 -1.02 4.43 -0.61
N ILE A 316 -1.42 4.20 0.64
CA ILE A 316 -1.29 5.15 1.75
C ILE A 316 -0.33 4.55 2.77
N ALA A 317 0.84 5.15 2.91
CA ALA A 317 1.88 4.74 3.85
C ALA A 317 2.05 5.79 4.94
N ALA A 318 2.39 5.38 6.16
CA ALA A 318 2.65 6.29 7.27
C ALA A 318 4.12 6.30 7.68
N GLU A 319 4.62 7.49 8.00
CA GLU A 319 5.83 7.68 8.79
C GLU A 319 5.58 7.40 10.27
N ASP A 320 6.66 7.26 11.04
CA ASP A 320 6.57 7.07 12.50
C ASP A 320 5.83 8.24 13.17
N GLY A 321 4.97 7.93 14.13
CA GLY A 321 4.20 8.95 14.87
C GLY A 321 2.90 9.43 14.20
N VAL A 322 2.47 8.76 13.13
CA VAL A 322 1.14 8.96 12.53
C VAL A 322 0.06 8.21 13.30
N ASN A 323 -1.03 8.90 13.65
CA ASN A 323 -2.27 8.29 14.17
C ASN A 323 -3.45 8.69 13.29
N VAL A 324 -4.35 7.76 13.00
CA VAL A 324 -5.52 7.98 12.13
C VAL A 324 -6.79 7.56 12.86
N GLU A 325 -7.78 8.46 12.99
CA GLU A 325 -9.03 8.20 13.72
C GLU A 325 -9.91 7.11 13.10
N GLY A 326 -9.62 6.67 11.88
CA GLY A 326 -10.29 5.56 11.21
C GLY A 326 -10.19 5.64 9.70
N LEU A 327 -10.86 4.72 9.02
CA LEU A 327 -11.00 4.70 7.57
C LEU A 327 -12.45 4.39 7.21
N SER A 328 -12.95 5.02 6.15
CA SER A 328 -14.27 4.77 5.59
C SER A 328 -14.20 4.61 4.09
N ILE A 329 -14.69 3.47 3.59
CA ILE A 329 -14.94 3.21 2.18
C ILE A 329 -16.35 2.68 2.07
N VAL A 330 -17.26 3.49 1.52
CA VAL A 330 -18.69 3.18 1.50
C VAL A 330 -19.23 3.17 0.07
N SER A 331 -20.20 2.30 -0.18
CA SER A 331 -21.04 2.33 -1.38
C SER A 331 -22.48 1.96 -1.05
N GLY A 332 -23.42 2.52 -1.80
CA GLY A 332 -24.83 2.38 -1.50
C GLY A 332 -25.61 3.65 -1.80
N HIS A 333 -26.80 3.72 -1.21
CA HIS A 333 -27.60 4.93 -1.26
C HIS A 333 -27.35 5.82 -0.04
N MET A 334 -26.86 7.04 -0.31
CA MET A 334 -26.48 8.04 0.69
C MET A 334 -27.71 8.87 1.12
N TYR A 335 -28.68 8.24 1.80
CA TYR A 335 -30.00 8.84 2.10
C TYR A 335 -29.94 10.17 2.86
N ASP A 336 -29.10 10.26 3.90
CA ASP A 336 -29.05 11.40 4.82
C ASP A 336 -27.98 12.43 4.45
N THR A 337 -27.47 12.36 3.23
CA THR A 337 -26.42 13.25 2.73
C THR A 337 -26.96 14.10 1.59
N GLN A 338 -26.64 15.39 1.63
CA GLN A 338 -26.91 16.27 0.49
C GLN A 338 -26.07 15.78 -0.71
N ASP A 339 -26.69 15.63 -1.88
CA ASP A 339 -25.92 15.35 -3.10
C ASP A 339 -24.89 16.48 -3.31
N PRO A 340 -23.58 16.14 -3.38
CA PRO A 340 -22.50 17.12 -3.38
C PRO A 340 -22.40 17.93 -4.68
N ILE A 341 -23.03 17.47 -5.77
CA ILE A 341 -22.98 18.13 -7.08
C ILE A 341 -24.39 18.56 -7.51
N ASN A 342 -25.36 17.64 -7.52
CA ASN A 342 -26.76 17.98 -7.78
C ASN A 342 -27.45 18.43 -6.48
N THR A 343 -27.06 19.60 -5.99
CA THR A 343 -27.45 20.14 -4.67
C THR A 343 -28.97 20.36 -4.48
N ARG A 344 -29.76 20.20 -5.54
CA ARG A 344 -31.24 20.24 -5.50
C ARG A 344 -31.87 18.92 -5.03
N GLN A 345 -31.11 17.82 -5.00
CA GLN A 345 -31.58 16.49 -4.61
C GLN A 345 -31.07 16.08 -3.24
N GLY A 346 -31.94 15.44 -2.45
CA GLY A 346 -31.54 14.74 -1.23
C GLY A 346 -31.05 13.33 -1.57
N GLY A 347 -29.83 13.02 -1.15
CA GLY A 347 -29.17 11.74 -1.35
C GLY A 347 -28.76 11.44 -2.80
N TYR A 348 -27.90 10.44 -2.93
CA TYR A 348 -27.34 9.96 -4.20
C TYR A 348 -26.94 8.49 -4.07
N TYR A 349 -26.70 7.81 -5.18
CA TYR A 349 -26.11 6.48 -5.19
C TYR A 349 -24.60 6.57 -5.44
N LEU A 350 -23.83 5.78 -4.70
CA LEU A 350 -22.38 5.68 -4.84
C LEU A 350 -22.00 4.23 -5.12
N THR A 351 -21.30 4.01 -6.22
CA THR A 351 -20.70 2.72 -6.60
C THR A 351 -19.19 2.86 -6.53
N GLN A 352 -18.52 1.89 -5.91
CA GLN A 352 -17.05 1.85 -5.84
C GLN A 352 -16.52 0.79 -6.79
N LYS A 353 -15.46 1.11 -7.53
CA LYS A 353 -14.67 0.21 -8.39
C LYS A 353 -13.22 0.35 -7.97
N LEU A 354 -12.83 -0.39 -6.93
CA LEU A 354 -11.52 -0.24 -6.29
C LEU A 354 -10.68 -1.48 -6.54
N SER A 355 -9.44 -1.29 -6.96
CA SER A 355 -8.48 -2.38 -7.13
C SER A 355 -7.12 -2.03 -6.53
N ASN A 356 -6.49 -3.00 -5.88
CA ASN A 356 -5.12 -2.86 -5.33
C ASN A 356 -4.94 -1.62 -4.42
N ILE A 357 -5.76 -1.52 -3.36
CA ILE A 357 -5.69 -0.43 -2.38
C ILE A 357 -4.86 -0.87 -1.18
N ASN A 358 -3.78 -0.14 -0.86
CA ASN A 358 -2.78 -0.56 0.11
C ASN A 358 -2.62 0.45 1.25
N PHE A 359 -2.57 -0.05 2.48
CA PHE A 359 -2.32 0.72 3.70
C PHE A 359 -1.08 0.16 4.41
N VAL A 360 -0.09 1.01 4.66
CA VAL A 360 1.23 0.57 5.17
C VAL A 360 1.62 1.34 6.41
N ASN A 361 1.93 0.63 7.50
CA ASN A 361 2.45 1.19 8.77
C ASN A 361 1.54 2.23 9.47
N ILE A 362 0.25 2.28 9.12
CA ILE A 362 -0.70 3.23 9.72
C ILE A 362 -1.14 2.76 11.11
N SER A 363 -1.14 3.66 12.10
CA SER A 363 -1.76 3.41 13.40
C SER A 363 -3.18 3.97 13.48
N PHE A 364 -4.17 3.08 13.37
CA PHE A 364 -5.58 3.40 13.50
C PHE A 364 -6.02 3.43 14.98
N THR A 365 -6.59 4.56 15.40
CA THR A 365 -7.12 4.77 16.76
C THR A 365 -8.64 4.65 16.83
N GLY A 366 -9.31 4.56 15.69
CA GLY A 366 -10.73 4.21 15.58
C GLY A 366 -10.99 3.15 14.51
N ASN A 367 -12.26 2.97 14.18
CA ASN A 367 -12.71 1.88 13.34
C ASN A 367 -12.32 2.10 11.87
N VAL A 368 -11.90 1.02 11.22
CA VAL A 368 -11.82 0.93 9.77
C VAL A 368 -13.06 0.21 9.27
N ASP A 369 -13.87 0.90 8.47
CA ASP A 369 -15.12 0.37 7.92
C ASP A 369 -15.10 0.46 6.39
N ILE A 370 -15.19 -0.71 5.75
CA ILE A 370 -15.32 -0.85 4.32
C ILE A 370 -16.61 -1.63 4.10
N GLU A 371 -17.65 -0.95 3.65
CA GLU A 371 -18.98 -1.53 3.53
C GLU A 371 -19.69 -1.16 2.24
N THR A 372 -20.38 -2.14 1.67
CA THR A 372 -21.03 -2.00 0.37
C THR A 372 -22.45 -2.55 0.38
N SER A 373 -23.40 -1.73 -0.04
CA SER A 373 -24.79 -2.15 -0.30
C SER A 373 -25.19 -2.05 -1.78
N GLN A 374 -24.35 -1.41 -2.60
CA GLN A 374 -24.60 -1.24 -4.03
C GLN A 374 -24.17 -2.49 -4.82
N LEU A 375 -25.10 -3.07 -5.59
CA LEU A 375 -24.90 -4.34 -6.32
C LEU A 375 -23.70 -4.28 -7.29
N ASP A 376 -23.52 -3.15 -7.96
CA ASP A 376 -22.48 -2.97 -8.96
C ASP A 376 -21.11 -2.65 -8.35
N THR A 377 -20.98 -2.49 -7.02
CA THR A 377 -19.68 -2.24 -6.40
C THR A 377 -18.75 -3.42 -6.60
N VAL A 378 -17.49 -3.13 -6.96
CA VAL A 378 -16.39 -4.09 -7.07
C VAL A 378 -15.24 -3.54 -6.21
N ILE A 379 -14.76 -4.35 -5.28
CA ILE A 379 -13.57 -4.04 -4.49
C ILE A 379 -12.69 -5.29 -4.52
N ASP A 380 -11.54 -5.21 -5.18
CA ASP A 380 -10.66 -6.35 -5.43
C ASP A 380 -9.22 -6.04 -5.02
N GLY A 381 -8.81 -6.56 -3.87
CA GLY A 381 -7.46 -6.35 -3.36
C GLY A 381 -7.41 -5.11 -2.46
N VAL A 382 -7.59 -5.34 -1.16
CA VAL A 382 -7.30 -4.34 -0.13
C VAL A 382 -6.28 -4.94 0.83
N THR A 383 -5.15 -4.26 1.02
CA THR A 383 -4.05 -4.73 1.85
C THR A 383 -3.79 -3.80 3.01
N PHE A 384 -3.65 -4.36 4.20
CA PHE A 384 -3.06 -3.71 5.38
C PHE A 384 -1.74 -4.41 5.71
N ASP A 385 -0.63 -3.69 5.70
CA ASP A 385 0.71 -4.20 5.99
C ASP A 385 1.37 -3.39 7.11
N GLY A 386 1.70 -4.06 8.22
CA GLY A 386 2.37 -3.39 9.35
C GLY A 386 1.50 -2.36 10.10
N CYS A 387 0.19 -2.32 9.83
CA CYS A 387 -0.72 -1.39 10.51
C CYS A 387 -1.00 -1.79 11.97
N SER A 388 -1.31 -0.81 12.81
CA SER A 388 -1.80 -1.05 14.17
C SER A 388 -3.24 -0.58 14.32
N PHE A 389 -4.03 -1.33 15.10
CA PHE A 389 -5.43 -1.05 15.39
C PHE A 389 -5.60 -1.04 16.90
N THR A 390 -5.60 0.16 17.49
CA THR A 390 -5.85 0.35 18.92
C THR A 390 -7.08 1.23 19.10
N THR A 391 -8.25 0.60 19.10
CA THR A 391 -9.54 1.31 19.05
C THR A 391 -10.08 1.65 20.45
N LYS A 392 -11.38 1.95 20.54
CA LYS A 392 -12.05 2.54 21.71
C LYS A 392 -12.20 1.61 22.92
N GLY A 393 -11.62 0.40 22.89
CA GLY A 393 -11.69 -0.58 23.97
C GLY A 393 -12.53 -1.82 23.66
N THR A 394 -12.72 -2.67 24.66
CA THR A 394 -13.31 -4.02 24.51
C THR A 394 -14.84 -4.11 24.68
N ALA A 395 -15.56 -2.99 24.81
CA ALA A 395 -17.01 -2.99 24.96
C ALA A 395 -17.73 -3.13 23.61
N SER A 396 -18.84 -3.87 23.54
CA SER A 396 -19.57 -4.13 22.29
C SER A 396 -19.96 -2.88 21.49
N ALA A 397 -20.27 -1.79 22.18
CA ALA A 397 -20.57 -0.49 21.57
C ALA A 397 -19.41 0.12 20.77
N ASN A 398 -18.18 -0.38 20.95
CA ASN A 398 -17.01 0.10 20.22
C ASN A 398 -16.84 -0.51 18.82
N GLY A 399 -17.60 -1.56 18.51
CA GLY A 399 -17.61 -2.17 17.18
C GLY A 399 -16.30 -2.89 16.80
N GLN A 400 -16.15 -3.14 15.50
CA GLN A 400 -15.04 -3.91 14.94
C GLN A 400 -13.87 -2.99 14.58
N ALA A 401 -12.64 -3.42 14.85
CA ALA A 401 -11.47 -2.63 14.50
C ALA A 401 -11.30 -2.51 12.99
N LEU A 402 -11.47 -3.63 12.28
CA LEU A 402 -11.53 -3.70 10.83
C LEU A 402 -12.81 -4.44 10.40
N ARG A 403 -13.67 -3.76 9.65
CA ARG A 403 -14.87 -4.32 9.02
C ARG A 403 -14.73 -4.29 7.50
N TYR A 404 -14.95 -5.44 6.86
CA TYR A 404 -14.94 -5.61 5.40
C TYR A 404 -16.23 -6.34 4.98
N TYR A 405 -17.20 -5.59 4.49
CA TYR A 405 -18.60 -6.01 4.43
C TYR A 405 -19.19 -5.86 3.03
N ASN A 406 -19.76 -6.94 2.51
CA ASN A 406 -20.55 -6.95 1.29
C ASN A 406 -22.00 -7.35 1.58
N GLU A 407 -22.97 -6.49 1.34
CA GLU A 407 -24.39 -6.82 1.51
C GLU A 407 -24.89 -7.75 0.39
N ALA A 408 -24.37 -7.58 -0.83
CA ALA A 408 -24.91 -8.19 -2.03
C ALA A 408 -24.61 -9.70 -2.15
N ASN A 409 -23.61 -10.21 -1.43
CA ASN A 409 -23.14 -11.60 -1.51
C ASN A 409 -22.99 -12.12 -2.96
N ASN A 410 -22.37 -11.31 -3.82
CA ASN A 410 -22.24 -11.53 -5.26
C ASN A 410 -20.80 -11.85 -5.71
N GLY A 411 -19.85 -11.94 -4.77
CA GLY A 411 -18.44 -12.19 -5.06
C GLY A 411 -17.64 -11.01 -5.61
N ASN A 412 -18.24 -9.81 -5.71
CA ASN A 412 -17.57 -8.62 -6.23
C ASN A 412 -16.65 -7.92 -5.22
N VAL A 413 -16.82 -8.20 -3.93
CA VAL A 413 -15.93 -7.71 -2.86
C VAL A 413 -15.05 -8.87 -2.41
N LYS A 414 -13.75 -8.74 -2.66
CA LYS A 414 -12.82 -9.85 -2.56
C LYS A 414 -11.40 -9.43 -2.20
N ASN A 415 -10.60 -10.43 -1.86
CA ASN A 415 -9.15 -10.34 -1.68
C ASN A 415 -8.74 -9.32 -0.60
N LEU A 416 -9.24 -9.52 0.62
CA LEU A 416 -8.72 -8.80 1.79
C LEU A 416 -7.41 -9.44 2.26
N THR A 417 -6.35 -8.65 2.38
CA THR A 417 -5.08 -9.07 2.97
C THR A 417 -4.74 -8.22 4.19
N VAL A 418 -4.46 -8.87 5.32
CA VAL A 418 -4.00 -8.22 6.55
C VAL A 418 -2.74 -8.93 6.99
N LYS A 419 -1.59 -8.27 6.92
CA LYS A 419 -0.31 -8.90 7.22
C LYS A 419 0.55 -8.04 8.13
N ASN A 420 1.27 -8.68 9.05
CA ASN A 420 2.16 -8.01 10.01
C ASN A 420 1.47 -6.95 10.88
N CYS A 421 0.13 -6.96 10.95
CA CYS A 421 -0.64 -5.98 11.69
C CYS A 421 -0.80 -6.33 13.18
N THR A 422 -1.02 -5.33 14.02
CA THR A 422 -1.32 -5.50 15.44
C THR A 422 -2.72 -5.00 15.77
N PHE A 423 -3.52 -5.81 16.46
CA PHE A 423 -4.82 -5.46 16.99
C PHE A 423 -4.77 -5.48 18.51
N LYS A 424 -5.07 -4.35 19.15
CA LYS A 424 -4.98 -4.21 20.60
C LYS A 424 -6.20 -3.49 21.16
N ASN A 425 -6.73 -3.97 22.29
CA ASN A 425 -7.78 -3.28 23.04
C ASN A 425 -9.00 -2.91 22.15
N CYS A 426 -9.47 -3.89 21.37
CA CYS A 426 -10.63 -3.73 20.48
C CYS A 426 -11.78 -4.61 20.97
N TYR A 427 -13.03 -4.27 20.68
CA TYR A 427 -14.13 -5.20 20.94
C TYR A 427 -14.01 -6.43 20.04
N GLN A 428 -13.85 -6.21 18.74
CA GLN A 428 -13.61 -7.28 17.77
C GLN A 428 -12.47 -6.87 16.85
N GLY A 429 -11.60 -7.81 16.49
CA GLY A 429 -10.43 -7.53 15.64
C GLY A 429 -10.84 -7.30 14.19
N ILE A 430 -10.89 -8.39 13.43
CA ILE A 430 -11.29 -8.40 12.01
C ILE A 430 -12.69 -9.00 11.91
N TYR A 431 -13.56 -8.34 11.15
CA TYR A 431 -14.87 -8.85 10.78
C TYR A 431 -15.07 -8.74 9.28
N THR A 432 -15.43 -9.86 8.66
CA THR A 432 -15.81 -9.92 7.26
C THR A 432 -17.22 -10.47 7.10
N SER A 433 -17.94 -9.98 6.07
CA SER A 433 -19.25 -10.50 5.70
C SER A 433 -19.41 -10.65 4.20
N HIS A 434 -19.75 -11.86 3.74
CA HIS A 434 -19.96 -12.20 2.33
C HIS A 434 -18.76 -11.86 1.41
N ILE A 435 -17.55 -12.17 1.87
CA ILE A 435 -16.29 -11.84 1.19
C ILE A 435 -15.65 -13.11 0.61
N ASN A 436 -15.15 -13.00 -0.62
CA ASN A 436 -14.34 -14.04 -1.27
C ASN A 436 -12.85 -13.71 -1.11
N GLY A 437 -12.02 -14.63 -0.65
CA GLY A 437 -10.58 -14.38 -0.52
C GLY A 437 -10.25 -13.51 0.68
N ILE A 438 -9.73 -14.14 1.74
CA ILE A 438 -9.32 -13.47 2.98
C ILE A 438 -7.98 -14.05 3.41
N SER A 439 -7.00 -13.18 3.68
CA SER A 439 -5.69 -13.56 4.20
C SER A 439 -5.33 -12.74 5.43
N VAL A 440 -5.00 -13.43 6.53
CA VAL A 440 -4.56 -12.82 7.79
C VAL A 440 -3.28 -13.51 8.25
N THR A 441 -2.13 -12.85 8.10
CA THR A 441 -0.83 -13.50 8.30
C THR A 441 0.15 -12.70 9.14
N GLY A 442 0.84 -13.35 10.09
CA GLY A 442 1.86 -12.67 10.89
C GLY A 442 1.31 -11.57 11.81
N CYS A 443 0.01 -11.58 12.09
CA CYS A 443 -0.65 -10.58 12.91
C CYS A 443 -0.61 -10.93 14.41
N THR A 444 -0.67 -9.91 15.25
CA THR A 444 -0.81 -10.05 16.70
C THR A 444 -2.15 -9.49 17.15
N PHE A 445 -2.88 -10.26 17.96
CA PHE A 445 -4.14 -9.85 18.59
C PHE A 445 -3.98 -9.93 20.10
N ASN A 446 -4.18 -8.82 20.80
CA ASN A 446 -4.03 -8.76 22.25
C ASN A 446 -5.20 -7.98 22.88
N THR A 447 -5.83 -8.56 23.92
CA THR A 447 -6.93 -7.93 24.65
C THR A 447 -8.12 -7.61 23.73
N ILE A 448 -8.78 -8.65 23.22
CA ILE A 448 -9.95 -8.51 22.34
C ILE A 448 -11.22 -8.90 23.08
N GLY A 449 -12.23 -8.02 23.05
CA GLY A 449 -13.47 -8.14 23.81
C GLY A 449 -14.43 -9.24 23.36
N HIS A 450 -14.23 -9.74 22.14
CA HIS A 450 -15.09 -10.68 21.43
C HIS A 450 -14.21 -11.57 20.53
N ASN A 451 -14.57 -11.75 19.26
CA ASN A 451 -13.80 -12.55 18.32
C ASN A 451 -12.54 -11.82 17.82
N ALA A 452 -11.44 -12.52 17.63
CA ALA A 452 -10.24 -11.95 17.00
C ALA A 452 -10.44 -11.81 15.48
N ILE A 453 -10.83 -12.89 14.82
CA ILE A 453 -11.12 -12.96 13.39
C ILE A 453 -12.50 -13.58 13.19
N ALA A 454 -13.41 -12.83 12.56
CA ALA A 454 -14.73 -13.32 12.22
C ALA A 454 -14.92 -13.29 10.70
N VAL A 455 -15.09 -14.46 10.11
CA VAL A 455 -15.44 -14.66 8.71
C VAL A 455 -16.88 -15.14 8.65
N GLN A 456 -17.79 -14.18 8.74
CA GLN A 456 -19.21 -14.44 8.95
C GLN A 456 -20.02 -14.07 7.71
N SER A 457 -21.29 -14.42 7.71
CA SER A 457 -22.27 -14.12 6.66
C SER A 457 -23.66 -14.39 7.23
N GLN A 458 -24.69 -13.67 6.77
CA GLN A 458 -26.09 -13.93 7.17
C GLN A 458 -26.67 -15.15 6.44
N SER A 459 -26.07 -15.51 5.30
CA SER A 459 -26.37 -16.70 4.51
C SER A 459 -25.12 -17.58 4.38
N VAL A 460 -25.28 -18.78 3.82
CA VAL A 460 -24.14 -19.63 3.46
C VAL A 460 -23.37 -18.94 2.33
N THR A 461 -22.05 -18.82 2.49
CA THR A 461 -21.19 -18.09 1.53
C THR A 461 -19.99 -18.92 1.13
N ASP A 462 -19.69 -18.94 -0.16
CA ASP A 462 -18.44 -19.46 -0.69
C ASP A 462 -17.33 -18.42 -0.52
N HIS A 463 -16.64 -18.47 0.63
CA HIS A 463 -15.56 -17.54 0.94
C HIS A 463 -14.31 -17.75 0.06
N LYS A 464 -14.34 -18.74 -0.83
CA LYS A 464 -13.19 -19.20 -1.61
C LYS A 464 -12.02 -19.44 -0.67
N ALA A 465 -10.86 -18.85 -0.90
CA ALA A 465 -9.73 -19.14 -0.04
C ALA A 465 -9.71 -18.25 1.22
N VAL A 466 -9.49 -18.89 2.36
CA VAL A 466 -9.36 -18.26 3.68
C VAL A 466 -8.05 -18.72 4.32
N VAL A 467 -7.10 -17.81 4.42
CA VAL A 467 -5.74 -18.05 4.94
C VAL A 467 -5.58 -17.32 6.27
N ILE A 468 -5.25 -18.06 7.33
CA ILE A 468 -5.01 -17.53 8.67
C ILE A 468 -3.74 -18.20 9.20
N GLU A 469 -2.59 -17.55 9.06
CA GLU A 469 -1.30 -18.18 9.35
C GLU A 469 -0.34 -17.34 10.20
N ASN A 470 0.46 -18.02 11.02
CA ASN A 470 1.56 -17.41 11.78
C ASN A 470 1.09 -16.25 12.68
N ASN A 471 -0.15 -16.29 13.18
CA ASN A 471 -0.70 -15.25 14.04
C ASN A 471 -0.53 -15.59 15.53
N SER A 472 -0.45 -14.55 16.36
CA SER A 472 -0.42 -14.65 17.82
C SER A 472 -1.70 -14.07 18.43
N PHE A 473 -2.32 -14.80 19.35
CA PHE A 473 -3.57 -14.43 20.01
C PHE A 473 -3.40 -14.45 21.53
N GLU A 474 -3.70 -13.35 22.19
CA GLU A 474 -3.63 -13.22 23.64
C GLU A 474 -4.87 -12.52 24.18
N ASP A 475 -5.45 -13.07 25.25
CA ASP A 475 -6.61 -12.51 25.94
C ASP A 475 -7.80 -12.21 24.99
N ILE A 476 -8.18 -13.20 24.18
CA ILE A 476 -9.39 -13.16 23.35
C ILE A 476 -10.57 -13.68 24.16
N LYS A 477 -11.56 -12.82 24.43
CA LYS A 477 -12.68 -13.15 25.33
C LYS A 477 -13.72 -14.11 24.74
N ASP A 478 -13.81 -14.21 23.42
CA ASP A 478 -14.72 -15.11 22.72
C ASP A 478 -13.94 -16.07 21.80
N ARG A 479 -14.40 -16.39 20.58
CA ARG A 479 -13.66 -17.28 19.66
C ARG A 479 -12.46 -16.54 19.07
N ILE A 480 -11.35 -17.24 18.90
CA ILE A 480 -10.24 -16.72 18.10
C ILE A 480 -10.69 -16.56 16.66
N ILE A 481 -11.25 -17.64 16.09
CA ILE A 481 -11.75 -17.66 14.71
C ILE A 481 -13.22 -18.06 14.70
N ARG A 482 -14.09 -17.21 14.13
CA ARG A 482 -15.52 -17.46 14.04
C ARG A 482 -15.98 -17.46 12.59
N PHE A 483 -16.61 -18.55 12.18
CA PHE A 483 -17.27 -18.71 10.88
C PHE A 483 -18.78 -18.83 11.03
N ASN A 484 -19.61 -18.30 10.14
CA ASN A 484 -21.06 -18.61 10.16
C ASN A 484 -21.35 -19.86 9.32
N GLY A 485 -22.21 -19.75 8.31
CA GLY A 485 -22.46 -20.80 7.34
C GLY A 485 -21.44 -20.72 6.21
N VAL A 486 -20.65 -21.77 6.05
CA VAL A 486 -19.57 -21.83 5.06
C VAL A 486 -20.03 -22.67 3.87
N GLY A 487 -19.89 -22.10 2.67
CA GLY A 487 -20.22 -22.74 1.39
C GLY A 487 -19.15 -23.72 0.91
N ALA A 488 -19.54 -24.59 -0.02
CA ALA A 488 -18.77 -25.77 -0.45
C ALA A 488 -17.45 -25.40 -1.13
N ASP A 489 -17.37 -24.24 -1.78
CA ASP A 489 -16.16 -23.82 -2.50
C ASP A 489 -15.15 -23.10 -1.59
N THR A 490 -15.33 -23.17 -0.27
CA THR A 490 -14.41 -22.56 0.70
C THR A 490 -13.21 -23.47 0.97
N GLN A 491 -12.02 -22.90 0.89
CA GLN A 491 -10.73 -23.55 1.07
C GLN A 491 -10.00 -22.89 2.24
N PHE A 492 -9.73 -23.65 3.30
CA PHE A 492 -9.07 -23.14 4.50
C PHE A 492 -7.59 -23.48 4.53
N THR A 493 -6.76 -22.51 4.88
CA THR A 493 -5.39 -22.72 5.32
C THR A 493 -5.22 -22.07 6.69
N ILE A 494 -5.16 -22.86 7.75
CA ILE A 494 -5.04 -22.36 9.13
C ILE A 494 -3.81 -22.99 9.77
N LYS A 495 -2.69 -22.26 9.82
CA LYS A 495 -1.41 -22.85 10.23
C LYS A 495 -0.59 -22.00 11.17
N ASN A 496 0.18 -22.67 12.02
CA ASN A 496 1.22 -22.05 12.84
C ASN A 496 0.73 -20.89 13.72
N ASN A 497 -0.56 -20.90 14.07
CA ASN A 497 -1.12 -19.90 14.96
C ASN A 497 -0.87 -20.27 16.41
N THR A 498 -0.70 -19.29 17.28
CA THR A 498 -0.49 -19.51 18.71
C THR A 498 -1.48 -18.70 19.53
N ALA A 499 -1.96 -19.29 20.62
CA ALA A 499 -2.93 -18.63 21.49
C ALA A 499 -2.63 -18.85 22.98
N VAL A 500 -2.80 -17.79 23.75
CA VAL A 500 -2.73 -17.79 25.20
C VAL A 500 -4.01 -17.14 25.74
N ASN A 501 -4.55 -17.68 26.83
CA ASN A 501 -5.69 -17.11 27.54
C ASN A 501 -6.95 -16.83 26.69
N SER A 502 -7.15 -17.58 25.61
CA SER A 502 -8.15 -17.25 24.58
C SER A 502 -9.26 -18.29 24.45
N GLY A 503 -10.46 -17.86 24.11
CA GLY A 503 -11.63 -18.73 23.93
C GLY A 503 -12.79 -18.31 24.82
N ASP A 504 -13.99 -18.68 24.42
CA ASP A 504 -15.23 -18.33 25.11
C ASP A 504 -15.38 -19.03 26.49
N LEU A 505 -16.53 -18.81 27.15
CA LEU A 505 -16.84 -19.46 28.44
C LEU A 505 -16.85 -21.00 28.37
N CYS A 506 -17.08 -21.58 27.19
CA CYS A 506 -17.02 -23.02 26.92
C CYS A 506 -15.63 -23.49 26.47
N LYS A 507 -14.65 -22.57 26.44
CA LYS A 507 -13.27 -22.74 25.96
C LYS A 507 -13.17 -22.97 24.45
N GLU A 508 -14.20 -22.65 23.69
CA GLU A 508 -14.20 -22.73 22.22
C GLU A 508 -13.32 -21.61 21.64
N VAL A 509 -12.37 -22.00 20.80
CA VAL A 509 -11.47 -21.07 20.08
C VAL A 509 -11.79 -20.94 18.60
N ILE A 510 -12.35 -21.99 17.98
CA ILE A 510 -12.78 -21.98 16.58
C ILE A 510 -14.17 -22.57 16.47
N LYS A 511 -15.05 -21.88 15.72
CA LYS A 511 -16.43 -22.33 15.49
C LYS A 511 -16.99 -21.89 14.14
N ALA A 512 -17.49 -22.84 13.35
CA ALA A 512 -18.46 -22.64 12.27
C ALA A 512 -19.88 -22.99 12.72
N THR A 513 -20.88 -22.22 12.26
CA THR A 513 -22.29 -22.56 12.48
C THR A 513 -22.71 -23.75 11.59
N SER A 514 -22.26 -23.76 10.34
CA SER A 514 -22.43 -24.89 9.43
C SER A 514 -21.29 -24.93 8.41
N LEU A 515 -20.98 -26.14 7.94
CA LEU A 515 -20.00 -26.40 6.89
C LEU A 515 -20.71 -27.20 5.81
N ALA A 516 -20.72 -26.70 4.58
CA ALA A 516 -21.22 -27.45 3.44
C ALA A 516 -20.28 -28.62 3.08
N ASP A 517 -20.84 -29.67 2.50
CA ASP A 517 -20.05 -30.74 1.90
C ASP A 517 -19.25 -30.17 0.72
N GLY A 518 -17.95 -30.48 0.63
CA GLY A 518 -17.06 -30.03 -0.45
C GLY A 518 -15.96 -29.07 -0.02
N ILE A 519 -16.03 -28.50 1.19
CA ILE A 519 -14.94 -27.65 1.70
C ILE A 519 -13.61 -28.40 1.71
N THR A 520 -12.53 -27.66 1.45
CA THR A 520 -11.17 -28.17 1.64
C THR A 520 -10.50 -27.43 2.78
N TYR A 521 -9.57 -28.11 3.46
CA TYR A 521 -8.88 -27.54 4.59
C TYR A 521 -7.49 -28.14 4.76
N ASP A 522 -6.53 -27.28 5.08
CA ASP A 522 -5.17 -27.61 5.43
C ASP A 522 -4.83 -26.91 6.76
N ILE A 523 -4.89 -27.69 7.84
CA ILE A 523 -4.86 -27.17 9.21
C ILE A 523 -3.81 -27.94 9.98
N SER A 524 -2.73 -27.23 10.35
CA SER A 524 -1.56 -27.86 10.95
C SER A 524 -0.74 -26.88 11.78
N GLY A 525 -0.11 -27.36 12.85
CA GLY A 525 0.93 -26.62 13.58
C GLY A 525 0.39 -25.49 14.46
N ASN A 526 -0.91 -25.45 14.74
CA ASN A 526 -1.53 -24.48 15.61
C ASN A 526 -1.45 -24.92 17.07
N ASN A 527 -1.21 -23.96 17.96
CA ASN A 527 -1.29 -24.14 19.39
C ASN A 527 -2.36 -23.22 19.98
N TRP A 528 -3.56 -23.77 20.18
CA TRP A 528 -4.70 -23.01 20.71
C TRP A 528 -4.70 -22.83 22.24
N GLY A 529 -3.71 -23.39 22.94
CA GLY A 529 -3.62 -23.36 24.39
C GLY A 529 -4.30 -24.56 25.08
N GLU A 530 -3.84 -24.88 26.28
CA GLU A 530 -4.28 -26.08 27.01
C GLU A 530 -5.78 -26.05 27.34
N GLY A 531 -6.46 -27.17 27.08
CA GLY A 531 -7.88 -27.35 27.40
C GLY A 531 -8.84 -26.53 26.54
N ARG A 532 -8.37 -25.94 25.44
CA ARG A 532 -9.21 -25.25 24.45
C ARG A 532 -9.84 -26.22 23.46
N LYS A 533 -10.99 -25.83 22.93
CA LYS A 533 -11.83 -26.64 22.05
C LYS A 533 -11.94 -26.00 20.67
N VAL A 534 -11.75 -26.82 19.65
CA VAL A 534 -12.16 -26.51 18.28
C VAL A 534 -13.48 -27.24 18.04
N ASP A 535 -14.56 -26.51 17.71
CA ASP A 535 -15.92 -27.06 17.71
C ASP A 535 -16.16 -28.03 16.54
N ASN A 536 -15.70 -27.67 15.34
CA ASN A 536 -15.88 -28.49 14.13
C ASN A 536 -14.68 -29.43 13.92
N ALA A 537 -14.94 -30.72 13.66
CA ALA A 537 -13.90 -31.73 13.46
C ALA A 537 -12.95 -31.39 12.29
N GLN A 538 -13.48 -30.75 11.24
CA GLN A 538 -12.74 -30.30 10.07
C GLN A 538 -11.67 -29.25 10.40
N PHE A 539 -11.81 -28.56 11.54
CA PHE A 539 -10.86 -27.53 11.98
C PHE A 539 -9.84 -28.02 13.01
N GLN A 540 -9.91 -29.29 13.41
CA GLN A 540 -8.92 -29.87 14.30
C GLN A 540 -7.56 -29.89 13.61
N ASP A 541 -6.51 -29.63 14.37
CA ASP A 541 -5.15 -29.72 13.86
C ASP A 541 -4.89 -31.15 13.39
N SER A 542 -4.39 -31.30 12.17
CA SER A 542 -3.97 -32.60 11.68
C SER A 542 -2.89 -33.15 12.61
N THR A 543 -3.11 -34.33 13.17
CA THR A 543 -2.09 -34.96 14.02
C THR A 543 -0.85 -35.15 13.17
N ALA A 544 0.24 -34.48 13.54
CA ALA A 544 1.55 -34.66 12.91
C ALA A 544 1.84 -36.17 12.79
N GLY A 545 1.87 -36.65 11.54
CA GLY A 545 2.24 -38.02 11.20
C GLY A 545 3.72 -38.30 11.37
#